data_AF-A0A7Y2D705-F1
#
_entry.id   AF-A0A7Y2D705-F1
#
_cell.length_a   1.000
_cell.length_b   1.000
_cell.length_c   1.000
_cell.angle_alpha   90.00
_cell.angle_beta   90.00
_cell.angle_gamma   90.00
#
_symmetry.space_group_name_H-M   'P 1'
#
loop_
_entity.id
_entity.type
_entity.pdbx_description
1 polymer ?
#
loop_
_entity_poly.entity_id
_entity_poly.type
_entity_poly.pdbx_seq_one_letter_code
_entity_poly.pdbx_strand_id
1 'polypeptide(L)'
;MKNVFLLSVFFLLAYCCTGMAQDKSNKPAQIPPPGNIKMPEGYKHTRLQGIDSAVGRISNEDGLSIGYDIGRMAADYTHRYVIKPDDTLWGKEQTVQGEPLRIVRTKDGKIVACFLNKYVNFIALVETE
;
A
#
# COMPACT_ATOMS: atom_id res chain seq x y z
N MET A 1 74.04 -2.99 25.02
CA MET A 1 74.97 -3.00 23.88
C MET A 1 74.25 -3.53 22.67
N LYS A 2 74.45 -2.85 21.54
CA LYS A 2 73.79 -3.04 20.24
C LYS A 2 74.01 -4.46 19.71
N ASN A 3 73.03 -5.01 18.99
CA ASN A 3 73.25 -5.64 17.69
C ASN A 3 71.93 -5.69 16.90
N VAL A 4 71.98 -5.06 15.73
CA VAL A 4 70.97 -4.99 14.67
C VAL A 4 71.48 -5.88 13.52
N PHE A 5 70.56 -6.29 12.64
CA PHE A 5 70.72 -7.05 11.38
C PHE A 5 70.74 -8.58 11.54
N LEU A 6 69.93 -9.37 10.81
CA LEU A 6 69.82 -9.37 9.35
C LEU A 6 68.47 -9.92 8.85
N LEU A 7 68.00 -9.34 7.74
CA LEU A 7 66.85 -9.70 6.89
C LEU A 7 66.83 -11.18 6.46
N SER A 8 65.65 -11.81 6.42
CA SER A 8 65.34 -12.92 5.52
C SER A 8 63.86 -12.89 5.14
N VAL A 9 63.63 -12.50 3.89
CA VAL A 9 62.35 -12.48 3.17
C VAL A 9 61.95 -13.92 2.84
N PHE A 10 60.75 -14.39 3.23
CA PHE A 10 60.04 -15.46 2.52
C PHE A 10 58.52 -15.42 2.82
N PHE A 11 57.75 -15.12 1.77
CA PHE A 11 56.37 -15.49 1.44
C PHE A 11 55.50 -16.21 2.50
N LEU A 12 54.28 -15.69 2.74
CA LEU A 12 53.05 -16.46 2.45
C LEU A 12 51.79 -15.57 2.48
N LEU A 13 50.93 -15.76 1.47
CA LEU A 13 49.58 -15.20 1.36
C LEU A 13 48.73 -15.54 2.59
N ALA A 14 48.13 -14.52 3.21
CA ALA A 14 46.94 -14.69 4.04
C ALA A 14 45.77 -13.94 3.36
N TYR A 15 45.17 -14.62 2.38
CA TYR A 15 43.74 -14.44 2.11
C TYR A 15 42.99 -14.91 3.35
N CYS A 16 42.12 -14.08 3.93
CA CYS A 16 40.79 -14.54 4.31
C CYS A 16 39.86 -13.36 4.57
N CYS A 17 38.95 -13.16 3.63
CA CYS A 17 37.58 -12.73 3.84
C CYS A 17 37.39 -11.44 4.65
N THR A 18 37.42 -10.31 3.94
CA THR A 18 36.52 -9.21 4.27
C THR A 18 35.10 -9.76 4.26
N GLY A 19 34.49 -9.83 5.45
CA GLY A 19 33.14 -10.31 5.64
C GLY A 19 32.19 -9.51 4.75
N MET A 20 31.61 -10.17 3.75
CA MET A 20 30.42 -9.66 3.09
C MET A 20 29.31 -9.66 4.14
N ALA A 21 29.03 -8.49 4.71
CA ALA A 21 27.79 -8.26 5.43
C ALA A 21 26.65 -8.44 4.42
N GLN A 22 26.13 -9.66 4.33
CA GLN A 22 24.84 -9.92 3.70
C GLN A 22 23.80 -9.23 4.56
N ASP A 23 23.41 -8.02 4.17
CA ASP A 23 22.17 -7.41 4.63
C ASP A 23 21.00 -8.23 4.05
N LYS A 24 20.73 -9.36 4.70
CA LYS A 24 19.48 -10.09 4.53
C LYS A 24 18.42 -9.32 5.29
N SER A 25 18.01 -8.17 4.76
CA SER A 25 16.71 -7.61 5.10
C SER A 25 15.66 -8.62 4.63
N ASN A 26 15.36 -9.59 5.49
CA ASN A 26 14.27 -10.55 5.36
C ASN A 26 12.94 -9.81 5.54
N LYS A 27 12.72 -8.73 4.78
CA LYS A 27 11.45 -8.04 4.75
C LYS A 27 10.50 -8.98 3.98
N PRO A 28 9.41 -9.45 4.61
CA PRO A 28 8.47 -10.33 3.93
C PRO A 28 8.02 -9.66 2.64
N ALA A 29 8.01 -10.43 1.54
CA ALA A 29 7.55 -9.94 0.25
C ALA A 29 6.15 -9.36 0.41
N GLN A 30 6.00 -8.07 0.13
CA GLN A 30 4.73 -7.39 0.27
C GLN A 30 3.76 -7.96 -0.76
N ILE A 31 2.62 -8.47 -0.29
CA ILE A 31 1.57 -8.96 -1.19
C ILE A 31 1.10 -7.77 -2.03
N PRO A 32 1.15 -7.86 -3.37
CA PRO A 32 0.72 -6.76 -4.23
C PRO A 32 -0.78 -6.50 -4.05
N PRO A 33 -1.22 -5.25 -4.18
CA PRO A 33 -2.64 -4.93 -4.20
C PRO A 33 -3.32 -5.58 -5.42
N PRO A 34 -4.62 -5.89 -5.34
CA PRO A 34 -5.37 -6.47 -6.45
C PRO A 34 -5.51 -5.48 -7.62
N GLY A 35 -5.91 -5.98 -8.79
CA GLY A 35 -6.43 -5.13 -9.88
C GLY A 35 -5.44 -4.13 -10.48
N ASN A 36 -4.13 -4.38 -10.38
CA ASN A 36 -3.06 -3.49 -10.87
C ASN A 36 -3.08 -2.09 -10.21
N ILE A 37 -3.55 -1.97 -8.97
CA ILE A 37 -3.48 -0.70 -8.25
C ILE A 37 -2.01 -0.28 -8.13
N LYS A 38 -1.70 0.93 -8.60
CA LYS A 38 -0.36 1.53 -8.48
C LYS A 38 -0.28 2.28 -7.16
N MET A 39 0.73 1.97 -6.36
CA MET A 39 0.96 2.68 -5.10
C MET A 39 1.57 4.05 -5.39
N PRO A 40 0.97 5.15 -4.90
CA PRO A 40 1.66 6.43 -4.87
C PRO A 40 2.89 6.35 -3.95
N GLU A 41 3.87 7.21 -4.19
CA GLU A 41 5.04 7.32 -3.32
C GLU A 41 4.63 7.63 -1.87
N GLY A 42 5.27 6.99 -0.90
CA GLY A 42 4.98 7.15 0.53
C GLY A 42 3.79 6.33 1.05
N TYR A 43 3.04 5.63 0.19
CA TYR A 43 1.93 4.77 0.61
C TYR A 43 2.36 3.31 0.80
N LYS A 44 1.75 2.67 1.79
CA LYS A 44 1.93 1.25 2.13
C LYS A 44 0.62 0.51 1.93
N HIS A 45 0.71 -0.65 1.28
CA HIS A 45 -0.41 -1.57 1.12
C HIS A 45 -0.40 -2.65 2.21
N THR A 46 -1.57 -2.87 2.81
CA THR A 46 -1.84 -3.95 3.75
C THR A 46 -3.07 -4.73 3.29
N ARG A 47 -2.88 -6.00 2.95
CA ARG A 47 -3.99 -6.91 2.64
C ARG A 47 -4.74 -7.26 3.93
N LEU A 48 -6.08 -7.27 3.85
CA LEU A 48 -6.97 -7.67 4.95
C LEU A 48 -7.74 -8.94 4.55
N GLN A 49 -8.46 -9.53 5.50
CA GLN A 49 -9.27 -10.73 5.27
C GLN A 49 -10.70 -10.35 4.87
N GLY A 50 -11.10 -10.70 3.66
CA GLY A 50 -12.51 -10.75 3.23
C GLY A 50 -13.04 -12.18 3.26
N ILE A 51 -14.36 -12.37 3.23
CA ILE A 51 -14.97 -13.70 3.12
C ILE A 51 -14.95 -14.16 1.65
N ASP A 52 -15.47 -13.33 0.76
CA ASP A 52 -15.70 -13.60 -0.67
C ASP A 52 -15.24 -12.45 -1.59
N SER A 53 -14.50 -11.49 -1.03
CA SER A 53 -13.93 -10.34 -1.73
C SER A 53 -12.47 -10.10 -1.35
N ALA A 54 -11.76 -9.34 -2.20
CA ALA A 54 -10.41 -8.88 -1.89
C ALA A 54 -10.50 -7.56 -1.11
N VAL A 55 -10.13 -7.63 0.18
CA VAL A 55 -10.16 -6.48 1.09
C VAL A 55 -8.73 -6.04 1.43
N GLY A 56 -8.53 -4.75 1.62
CA GLY A 56 -7.27 -4.23 2.11
C GLY A 56 -7.28 -2.73 2.37
N ARG A 57 -6.10 -2.21 2.71
CA ARG A 57 -5.87 -0.82 3.06
C ARG A 57 -4.61 -0.29 2.38
N ILE A 58 -4.66 0.96 1.96
CA ILE A 58 -3.55 1.73 1.44
C ILE A 58 -3.44 2.97 2.33
N SER A 59 -2.32 3.17 3.02
CA SER A 59 -2.17 4.29 3.96
C SER A 59 -0.77 4.92 3.89
N ASN A 60 -0.66 6.19 4.31
CA ASN A 60 0.61 6.88 4.47
C ASN A 60 0.85 7.28 5.94
N GLU A 61 1.99 7.91 6.21
CA GLU A 61 2.39 8.33 7.57
C GLU A 61 1.68 9.62 8.00
N ASP A 62 1.11 10.38 7.05
CA ASP A 62 0.34 11.61 7.32
C ASP A 62 -1.13 11.35 7.73
N GLY A 63 -1.49 10.08 7.97
CA GLY A 63 -2.83 9.69 8.43
C GLY A 63 -3.88 9.49 7.35
N LEU A 64 -3.56 9.62 6.05
CA LEU A 64 -4.52 9.25 5.00
C LEU A 64 -4.63 7.72 4.89
N SER A 65 -5.86 7.22 4.97
CA SER A 65 -6.19 5.80 4.91
C SER A 65 -7.25 5.56 3.84
N ILE A 66 -6.98 4.62 2.94
CA ILE A 66 -7.86 4.21 1.85
C ILE A 66 -8.14 2.72 1.99
N GLY A 67 -9.34 2.37 2.46
CA GLY A 67 -9.84 1.00 2.42
C GLY A 67 -10.34 0.65 1.02
N TYR A 68 -10.13 -0.59 0.60
CA TYR A 68 -10.75 -1.13 -0.61
C TYR A 68 -11.47 -2.45 -0.33
N ASP A 69 -12.56 -2.67 -1.06
CA ASP A 69 -13.30 -3.93 -1.11
C ASP A 69 -13.68 -4.23 -2.56
N ILE A 70 -13.09 -5.30 -3.10
CA ILE A 70 -13.10 -5.60 -4.53
C ILE A 70 -13.61 -7.02 -4.75
N GLY A 71 -14.78 -7.13 -5.36
CA GLY A 71 -15.38 -8.39 -5.71
C GLY A 71 -16.86 -8.22 -6.05
N ARG A 72 -17.43 -9.16 -6.81
CA ARG A 72 -18.85 -9.08 -7.20
C ARG A 72 -19.80 -9.06 -5.99
N MET A 73 -19.37 -9.62 -4.87
CA MET A 73 -20.12 -9.65 -3.61
C MET A 73 -19.92 -8.40 -2.74
N ALA A 74 -19.03 -7.48 -3.11
CA ALA A 74 -18.79 -6.24 -2.37
C ALA A 74 -19.93 -5.21 -2.53
N ALA A 75 -20.81 -5.37 -3.53
CA ALA A 75 -21.89 -4.45 -3.86
C ALA A 75 -21.42 -2.99 -4.11
N ASP A 76 -22.36 -2.05 -4.21
CA ASP A 76 -22.07 -0.63 -4.41
C ASP A 76 -22.15 0.14 -3.08
N TYR A 77 -20.99 0.49 -2.51
CA TYR A 77 -20.93 1.25 -1.25
C TYR A 77 -21.46 2.67 -1.37
N THR A 78 -21.55 3.22 -2.60
CA THR A 78 -22.11 4.56 -2.82
C THR A 78 -23.62 4.57 -2.76
N HIS A 79 -24.28 3.42 -2.96
CA HIS A 79 -25.73 3.32 -3.12
C HIS A 79 -26.50 3.94 -1.95
N ARG A 80 -26.06 3.70 -0.70
CA ARG A 80 -26.71 4.27 0.50
C ARG A 80 -26.80 5.80 0.47
N TYR A 81 -25.80 6.47 -0.08
CA TYR A 81 -25.69 7.92 -0.10
C TYR A 81 -26.49 8.57 -1.24
N VAL A 82 -26.87 7.76 -2.23
CA VAL A 82 -27.79 8.16 -3.31
C VAL A 82 -29.23 8.07 -2.81
N ILE A 83 -29.59 6.98 -2.13
CA ILE A 83 -30.97 6.77 -1.64
C ILE A 83 -31.30 7.58 -0.38
N LYS A 84 -30.28 7.89 0.44
CA LYS A 84 -30.40 8.66 1.69
C LYS A 84 -29.30 9.73 1.71
N PRO A 85 -29.51 10.86 1.03
CA PRO A 85 -28.49 11.89 0.86
C PRO A 85 -28.25 12.74 2.12
N ASP A 86 -28.91 12.45 3.24
CA ASP A 86 -28.76 13.20 4.50
C ASP A 86 -27.31 13.23 5.01
N ASP A 87 -26.53 12.19 4.71
CA ASP A 87 -25.10 12.10 5.06
C ASP A 87 -24.17 12.63 3.95
N THR A 88 -24.72 13.05 2.81
CA THR A 88 -23.96 13.49 1.62
C THR A 88 -23.67 14.98 1.69
N LEU A 89 -22.40 15.35 1.51
CA LEU A 89 -21.98 16.73 1.29
C LEU A 89 -22.03 17.08 -0.20
N TRP A 90 -21.48 16.20 -1.05
CA TRP A 90 -21.63 16.27 -2.50
C TRP A 90 -21.42 14.89 -3.15
N GLY A 91 -21.92 14.72 -4.36
CA GLY A 91 -21.71 13.53 -5.19
C GLY A 91 -21.31 13.90 -6.62
N LYS A 92 -20.54 13.02 -7.27
CA LYS A 92 -20.11 13.15 -8.67
C LYS A 92 -20.05 11.78 -9.33
N GLU A 93 -20.51 11.69 -10.57
CA GLU A 93 -20.24 10.56 -11.45
C GLU A 93 -19.25 10.99 -12.54
N GLN A 94 -18.35 10.09 -12.92
CA GLN A 94 -17.43 10.29 -14.04
C GLN A 94 -17.04 8.96 -14.67
N THR A 95 -16.53 9.00 -15.89
CA THR A 95 -16.00 7.82 -16.58
C THR A 95 -14.48 7.79 -16.50
N VAL A 96 -13.90 6.69 -16.05
CA VAL A 96 -12.45 6.47 -15.98
C VAL A 96 -12.13 5.21 -16.79
N GLN A 97 -11.36 5.36 -17.86
CA GLN A 97 -11.00 4.26 -18.78
C GLN A 97 -12.23 3.45 -19.27
N GLY A 98 -13.34 4.14 -19.54
CA GLY A 98 -14.59 3.51 -19.99
C GLY A 98 -15.47 2.95 -18.87
N GLU A 99 -15.02 2.96 -17.61
CA GLU A 99 -15.80 2.48 -16.47
C GLU A 99 -16.48 3.64 -15.72
N PRO A 100 -17.78 3.53 -15.41
CA PRO A 100 -18.48 4.52 -14.59
C PRO A 100 -18.01 4.42 -13.14
N LEU A 101 -17.58 5.56 -12.61
CA LEU A 101 -17.14 5.77 -11.23
C LEU A 101 -18.08 6.76 -10.56
N ARG A 102 -18.75 6.33 -9.49
CA ARG A 102 -19.47 7.23 -8.58
C ARG A 102 -18.59 7.58 -7.39
N ILE A 103 -18.58 8.85 -7.01
CA ILE A 103 -17.83 9.41 -5.88
C ILE A 103 -18.80 10.21 -5.01
N VAL A 104 -18.73 9.99 -3.71
CA VAL A 104 -19.51 10.71 -2.70
C VAL A 104 -18.56 11.24 -1.63
N ARG A 105 -18.67 12.53 -1.31
CA ARG A 105 -18.08 13.11 -0.10
C ARG A 105 -19.16 13.19 0.95
N THR A 106 -18.93 12.58 2.10
CA THR A 106 -19.88 12.56 3.23
C THR A 106 -19.68 13.74 4.17
N LYS A 107 -20.68 14.08 4.97
CA LYS A 107 -20.57 15.17 5.96
C LYS A 107 -19.54 14.88 7.05
N ASP A 108 -19.28 13.61 7.33
CA ASP A 108 -18.41 13.14 8.43
C ASP A 108 -16.93 12.95 8.05
N GLY A 109 -16.49 13.40 6.87
CA GLY A 109 -15.06 13.34 6.54
C GLY A 109 -14.63 12.34 5.45
N LYS A 110 -15.49 11.39 5.08
CA LYS A 110 -15.14 10.32 4.13
C LYS A 110 -15.33 10.70 2.66
N ILE A 111 -14.51 10.12 1.79
CA ILE A 111 -14.77 9.98 0.35
C ILE A 111 -15.06 8.51 0.07
N VAL A 112 -16.22 8.21 -0.49
CA VAL A 112 -16.63 6.86 -0.89
C VAL A 112 -16.72 6.83 -2.40
N ALA A 113 -16.05 5.88 -3.04
CA ALA A 113 -16.06 5.74 -4.49
C ALA A 113 -16.31 4.29 -4.90
N CYS A 114 -17.05 4.09 -5.99
CA CYS A 114 -17.35 2.77 -6.53
C CYS A 114 -17.32 2.77 -8.06
N PHE A 115 -16.57 1.83 -8.64
CA PHE A 115 -16.72 1.48 -10.05
C PHE A 115 -17.93 0.56 -10.23
N LEU A 116 -19.02 1.10 -10.78
CA LEU A 116 -20.36 0.52 -10.66
C LEU A 116 -20.50 -0.84 -11.35
N ASN A 117 -19.80 -1.05 -12.47
CA ASN A 117 -19.88 -2.30 -13.23
C ASN A 117 -19.09 -3.46 -12.59
N LYS A 118 -18.12 -3.13 -11.74
CA LYS A 118 -17.15 -4.10 -11.20
C LYS A 118 -17.24 -4.27 -9.69
N TYR A 119 -18.04 -3.44 -9.01
CA TYR A 119 -18.15 -3.42 -7.55
C TYR A 119 -16.76 -3.30 -6.88
N VAL A 120 -15.99 -2.33 -7.36
CA VAL A 120 -14.67 -1.97 -6.82
C VAL A 120 -14.87 -0.75 -5.96
N ASN A 121 -14.90 -0.95 -4.65
CA ASN A 121 -15.16 0.11 -3.67
C ASN A 121 -13.86 0.65 -3.08
N PHE A 122 -13.82 1.96 -2.88
CA PHE A 122 -12.79 2.66 -2.11
C PHE A 122 -13.45 3.57 -1.08
N ILE A 123 -12.91 3.58 0.14
CA ILE A 123 -13.28 4.54 1.19
C ILE A 123 -12.00 5.21 1.67
N ALA A 124 -11.91 6.52 1.47
CA ALA A 124 -10.81 7.34 1.98
C ALA A 124 -11.26 8.19 3.16
N LEU A 125 -10.41 8.28 4.18
CA LEU A 125 -10.56 9.15 5.35
C LEU A 125 -9.17 9.56 5.86
N VAL A 126 -9.11 10.69 6.56
CA VAL A 126 -7.96 11.04 7.38
C VAL A 126 -8.21 10.45 8.76
N GLU A 127 -7.37 9.50 9.16
CA GLU A 127 -7.32 8.97 10.52
C GLU A 127 -6.63 10.04 11.38
N THR A 128 -7.37 10.72 12.25
CA THR A 128 -6.80 11.59 13.27
C THR A 128 -6.30 10.73 14.42
N GLU A 129 -5.04 10.89 14.83
CA GLU A 129 -4.50 10.33 16.07
C GLU A 129 -5.24 10.83 17.32
#